data_AF-A0AAJ5JYI3-F1
#
_entry.id   AF-A0AAJ5JYI3-F1
#
_cell.length_a   1.000
_cell.length_b   1.000
_cell.length_c   1.000
_cell.angle_alpha   90.00
_cell.angle_beta   90.00
_cell.angle_gamma   90.00
#
_symmetry.space_group_name_H-M   'P 1'
#
loop_
_entity.id
_entity.type
_entity.pdbx_description
1 polymer ?
#
loop_
_entity_poly.entity_id
_entity_poly.type
_entity_poly.pdbx_seq_one_letter_code
_entity_poly.pdbx_strand_id
1 'polypeptide(L)'
;MQDWLTPGNHMTPQYALALALIAGYWLWRVAREARQSWGPRASWWTVPGLMLLWLTPLADVPALFGLGAALLLLAEFWPGAFRPARERPGWAWPLVGVLVGLALLGRIAARGGTDVSVMLALAALLAGLGGLLAAALYRERPTSRTLGLEVRFARVQLPEWPDLSVTLTERGARLVNVSDGPLRLAGWSPSGMNAWLRVRTEGGTPLNTLQVGQSAFLPLNDRMGGVRVWYVPGHRQAQPRLFRADWTPQAYADQRVLN
;
A
#
# COMPACT_ATOMS: atom_id res chain seq x y z
N MET A 1 11.85 61.67 23.85
CA MET A 1 10.75 60.68 23.69
C MET A 1 10.23 60.80 22.27
N GLN A 2 10.94 60.19 21.34
CA GLN A 2 10.66 60.10 19.91
C GLN A 2 11.25 58.75 19.47
N ASP A 3 10.62 58.12 18.47
CA ASP A 3 10.99 56.85 17.80
C ASP A 3 10.10 55.62 18.11
N TRP A 4 8.77 55.75 17.96
CA TRP A 4 7.84 54.60 17.84
C TRP A 4 7.17 54.55 16.46
N LEU A 5 7.71 55.28 15.47
CA LEU A 5 7.20 55.35 14.10
C LEU A 5 8.10 54.59 13.13
N THR A 6 8.24 53.28 13.32
CA THR A 6 8.49 52.37 12.21
C THR A 6 7.42 51.28 12.20
N PRO A 7 6.67 51.10 11.09
CA PRO A 7 5.68 50.05 11.02
C PRO A 7 6.40 48.71 11.16
N GLY A 8 6.04 47.95 12.19
CA GLY A 8 6.57 46.63 12.45
C GLY A 8 6.36 45.74 11.24
N ASN A 9 7.42 45.56 10.45
CA ASN A 9 7.49 44.54 9.42
C ASN A 9 7.77 43.22 10.14
N HIS A 10 6.77 42.73 10.88
CA HIS A 10 6.95 41.67 11.89
C HIS A 10 7.52 40.38 11.30
N MET A 11 7.34 40.13 10.00
CA MET A 11 8.04 39.06 9.27
C MET A 11 9.04 39.62 8.27
N THR A 12 10.30 39.22 8.38
CA THR A 12 11.26 39.47 7.31
C THR A 12 10.91 38.64 6.07
N PRO A 13 11.14 39.15 4.85
CA PRO A 13 10.84 38.43 3.62
C PRO A 13 11.61 37.10 3.53
N GLN A 14 12.82 37.06 4.09
CA GLN A 14 13.66 35.86 4.17
C GLN A 14 13.02 34.79 5.06
N TYR A 15 12.46 35.19 6.20
CA TYR A 15 11.76 34.27 7.11
C TYR A 15 10.48 33.72 6.47
N ALA A 16 9.68 34.59 5.85
CA ALA A 16 8.48 34.18 5.12
C ALA A 16 8.81 33.18 3.99
N LEU A 17 9.89 33.45 3.23
CA LEU A 17 10.38 32.54 2.19
C LEU A 17 10.80 31.18 2.77
N ALA A 18 11.53 31.16 3.89
CA ALA A 18 11.94 29.92 4.53
C ALA A 18 10.73 29.07 4.95
N LEU A 19 9.70 29.67 5.55
CA LEU A 19 8.48 28.97 5.93
C LEU A 19 7.69 28.46 4.70
N ALA A 20 7.64 29.25 3.62
CA ALA A 20 7.02 28.83 2.36
C ALA A 20 7.76 27.63 1.73
N LEU A 21 9.09 27.61 1.77
CA LEU A 21 9.90 26.49 1.30
C LEU A 21 9.67 25.22 2.13
N ILE A 22 9.57 25.35 3.46
CA ILE A 22 9.26 24.22 4.34
C ILE A 22 7.86 23.66 4.04
N ALA A 23 6.86 24.53 3.89
CA ALA A 23 5.49 24.12 3.53
C ALA A 23 5.45 23.43 2.16
N GLY A 24 6.16 23.99 1.16
CA GLY A 24 6.28 23.42 -0.18
C GLY A 24 6.98 22.06 -0.18
N TYR A 25 8.08 21.93 0.56
CA TYR A 25 8.78 20.65 0.76
C TYR A 25 7.85 19.59 1.36
N TRP A 26 7.10 19.96 2.40
CA TRP A 26 6.16 19.04 3.05
C TRP A 26 5.05 18.57 2.10
N LEU A 27 4.43 19.49 1.33
CA LEU A 27 3.42 19.15 0.34
C LEU A 27 3.97 18.23 -0.76
N TRP A 28 5.19 18.52 -1.26
CA TRP A 28 5.87 17.65 -2.22
C TRP A 28 6.13 16.26 -1.65
N ARG A 29 6.57 16.18 -0.39
CA ARG A 29 6.78 14.90 0.30
C ARG A 29 5.48 14.12 0.44
N VAL A 30 4.40 14.75 0.90
CA VAL A 30 3.07 14.12 0.98
C VAL A 30 2.61 13.59 -0.37
N ALA A 31 2.80 14.36 -1.44
CA ALA A 31 2.47 13.93 -2.81
C ALA A 31 3.30 12.71 -3.25
N ARG A 32 4.61 12.71 -2.97
CA ARG A 32 5.52 11.61 -3.30
C ARG A 32 5.15 10.33 -2.55
N GLU A 33 4.89 10.43 -1.25
CA GLU A 33 4.55 9.29 -0.39
C GLU A 33 3.14 8.74 -0.70
N ALA A 34 2.18 9.60 -1.02
CA ALA A 34 0.84 9.19 -1.43
C ALA A 34 0.85 8.29 -2.68
N ARG A 35 1.73 8.61 -3.65
CA ARG A 35 1.94 7.77 -4.85
C ARG A 35 2.46 6.37 -4.51
N GLN A 36 3.10 6.22 -3.36
CA GLN A 36 3.60 4.93 -2.86
C GLN A 36 2.60 4.22 -1.94
N SER A 37 1.40 4.77 -1.75
CA SER A 37 0.35 4.30 -0.82
C SER A 37 0.70 4.55 0.66
N TRP A 38 1.47 5.58 0.97
CA TRP A 38 1.80 5.97 2.34
C TRP A 38 1.00 7.21 2.73
N GLY A 39 0.37 7.17 3.89
CA GLY A 39 -0.39 8.28 4.45
C GLY A 39 0.42 9.07 5.48
N PRO A 40 0.28 10.41 5.51
CA PRO A 40 0.87 11.24 6.56
C PRO A 40 0.22 10.92 7.91
N ARG A 41 1.05 10.61 8.91
CA ARG A 41 0.64 10.32 10.30
C ARG A 41 1.26 11.35 11.23
N ALA A 42 2.42 11.07 11.82
CA ALA A 42 3.14 12.08 12.60
C ALA A 42 3.59 13.26 11.72
N SER A 43 3.67 13.08 10.41
CA SER A 43 3.93 14.20 9.49
C SER A 43 2.86 15.31 9.52
N TRP A 44 1.66 15.05 10.08
CA TRP A 44 0.66 16.11 10.30
C TRP A 44 1.09 17.16 11.32
N TRP A 45 2.07 16.86 12.19
CA TRP A 45 2.66 17.83 13.11
C TRP A 45 3.36 19.00 12.40
N THR A 46 3.63 18.90 11.09
CA THR A 46 4.12 20.02 10.29
C THR A 46 3.17 21.20 10.28
N VAL A 47 1.85 20.98 10.27
CA VAL A 47 0.83 22.05 10.25
C VAL A 47 0.89 22.90 11.53
N PRO A 48 0.72 22.33 12.75
CA PRO A 48 0.86 23.11 13.98
C PRO A 48 2.30 23.63 14.17
N GLY A 49 3.32 22.91 13.70
CA GLY A 49 4.71 23.39 13.72
C GLY A 49 4.89 24.69 12.93
N LEU A 50 4.42 24.75 11.69
CA LEU A 50 4.44 25.95 10.86
C LEU A 50 3.57 27.07 11.44
N MET A 51 2.42 26.73 12.02
CA MET A 51 1.56 27.72 12.69
C MET A 51 2.27 28.41 13.87
N LEU A 52 3.01 27.66 14.70
CA LEU A 52 3.78 28.24 15.81
C LEU A 52 4.94 29.10 15.31
N LEU A 53 5.60 28.69 14.23
CA LEU A 53 6.66 29.50 13.60
C LEU A 53 6.09 30.79 13.02
N TRP A 54 4.93 30.74 12.36
CA TRP A 54 4.23 31.94 11.91
C TRP A 54 3.89 32.87 13.08
N LEU A 55 3.39 32.33 14.21
CA LEU A 55 3.02 33.12 15.38
C LEU A 55 4.21 33.71 16.16
N THR A 56 5.41 33.14 16.01
CA THR A 56 6.62 33.56 16.76
C THR A 56 6.89 35.06 16.68
N PRO A 57 7.02 35.68 15.49
CA PRO A 57 7.27 37.12 15.37
C PRO A 57 6.11 38.03 15.80
N LEU A 58 4.89 37.49 15.92
CA LEU A 58 3.73 38.29 16.34
C LEU A 58 3.58 38.35 17.85
N ALA A 59 3.90 37.23 18.51
CA ALA A 59 3.76 37.11 19.95
C ALA A 59 5.02 37.58 20.69
N ASP A 60 6.14 37.79 19.99
CA ASP A 60 7.47 38.04 20.58
C ASP A 60 7.84 37.00 21.65
N VAL A 61 7.42 35.74 21.45
CA VAL A 61 7.69 34.62 22.36
C VAL A 61 8.69 33.65 21.70
N PRO A 62 9.98 33.67 22.08
CA PRO A 62 10.99 32.77 21.51
C PRO A 62 10.69 31.28 21.73
N ALA A 63 9.95 30.94 22.78
CA ALA A 63 9.55 29.56 23.04
C ALA A 63 8.66 28.96 21.93
N LEU A 64 7.87 29.79 21.22
CA LEU A 64 7.06 29.34 20.09
C LEU A 64 7.94 28.89 18.92
N PHE A 65 9.08 29.53 18.73
CA PHE A 65 10.07 29.12 17.72
C PHE A 65 10.59 27.72 18.03
N GLY A 66 11.06 27.51 19.27
CA GLY A 66 11.61 26.22 19.71
C GLY A 66 10.59 25.09 19.61
N LEU A 67 9.34 25.35 20.05
CA LEU A 67 8.26 24.37 19.96
C LEU A 67 7.85 24.09 18.50
N GLY A 68 7.75 25.12 17.67
CA GLY A 68 7.47 24.99 16.24
C GLY A 68 8.53 24.15 15.53
N ALA A 69 9.81 24.46 15.75
CA ALA A 69 10.94 23.69 15.23
C ALA A 69 10.94 22.24 15.72
N ALA A 70 10.68 22.01 17.01
CA ALA A 70 10.58 20.66 17.57
C ALA A 70 9.45 19.84 16.93
N LEU A 71 8.29 20.45 16.67
CA LEU A 71 7.19 19.79 15.95
C LEU A 71 7.54 19.48 14.49
N LEU A 72 8.30 20.35 13.81
CA LEU A 72 8.81 20.07 12.47
C LEU A 72 9.78 18.88 12.47
N LEU A 73 10.70 18.83 13.43
CA LEU A 73 11.64 17.70 13.59
C LEU A 73 10.89 16.40 13.91
N LEU A 74 9.88 16.46 14.77
CA LEU A 74 9.00 15.32 15.06
C LEU A 74 8.27 14.87 13.78
N ALA A 75 7.73 15.80 13.00
CA ALA A 75 7.05 15.48 11.76
C ALA A 75 7.98 14.85 10.72
N GLU A 76 9.26 15.23 10.72
CA GLU A 76 10.25 14.78 9.74
C GLU A 76 10.87 13.43 10.11
N PHE A 77 11.35 13.31 11.35
CA PHE A 77 12.25 12.24 11.80
C PHE A 77 11.59 11.18 12.69
N TRP A 78 10.30 11.30 13.02
CA TRP A 78 9.61 10.25 13.78
C TRP A 78 9.52 8.95 12.96
N PRO A 79 9.79 7.76 13.55
CA PRO A 79 9.74 6.47 12.85
C PRO A 79 8.35 6.10 12.29
N GLY A 80 7.32 6.90 12.60
CA GLY A 80 5.98 6.80 12.04
C GLY A 80 5.49 8.08 11.34
N ALA A 81 6.38 8.92 10.80
CA ALA A 81 6.02 10.13 10.06
C ALA A 81 5.01 9.83 8.94
N PHE A 82 5.30 8.79 8.16
CA PHE A 82 4.43 8.21 7.15
C PHE A 82 4.20 6.73 7.44
N ARG A 83 2.99 6.24 7.18
CA ARG A 83 2.66 4.81 7.32
C ARG A 83 1.91 4.29 6.09
N PRO A 84 2.08 3.01 5.73
CA PRO A 84 1.27 2.39 4.68
C PRO A 84 -0.23 2.58 4.96
N ALA A 85 -0.94 3.18 4.01
CA ALA A 85 -2.38 3.38 4.06
C ALA A 85 -3.08 2.23 3.35
N ARG A 86 -3.88 1.47 4.11
CA ARG A 86 -4.64 0.30 3.61
C ARG A 86 -5.83 0.70 2.75
N GLU A 87 -6.35 1.89 2.98
CA GLU A 87 -7.52 2.45 2.31
C GLU A 87 -7.19 3.84 1.79
N ARG A 88 -7.91 4.25 0.74
CA ARG A 88 -7.79 5.59 0.18
C ARG A 88 -8.22 6.63 1.24
N PRO A 89 -7.40 7.66 1.51
CA PRO A 89 -7.82 8.74 2.39
C PRO A 89 -9.08 9.44 1.86
N GLY A 90 -10.00 9.79 2.76
CA GLY A 90 -11.22 10.52 2.40
C GLY A 90 -10.91 11.94 1.92
N TRP A 91 -11.66 12.44 0.93
CA TRP A 91 -11.46 13.74 0.30
C TRP A 91 -12.33 14.87 0.90
N ALA A 92 -13.42 14.52 1.59
CA ALA A 92 -14.41 15.48 2.08
C ALA A 92 -13.82 16.48 3.11
N TRP A 93 -13.17 15.99 4.17
CA TRP A 93 -12.56 16.86 5.18
C TRP A 93 -11.41 17.73 4.65
N PRO A 94 -10.47 17.20 3.84
CA PRO A 94 -9.47 18.03 3.18
C PRO A 94 -10.07 19.12 2.30
N LEU A 95 -11.14 18.82 1.55
CA LEU A 95 -11.84 19.80 0.73
C LEU A 95 -12.45 20.91 1.58
N VAL A 96 -13.12 20.56 2.69
CA VAL A 96 -13.64 21.54 3.66
C VAL A 96 -12.51 22.45 4.17
N GLY A 97 -11.36 21.87 4.53
CA GLY A 97 -10.19 22.66 4.97
C GLY A 97 -9.71 23.68 3.93
N VAL A 98 -9.63 23.27 2.65
CA VAL A 98 -9.27 24.19 1.56
C VAL A 98 -10.32 25.27 1.35
N LEU A 99 -11.60 24.90 1.29
CA LEU A 99 -12.69 25.85 1.09
C LEU A 99 -12.78 26.88 2.23
N VAL A 100 -12.64 26.42 3.48
CA VAL A 100 -12.62 27.30 4.65
C VAL A 100 -11.39 28.21 4.63
N GLY A 101 -10.20 27.67 4.34
CA GLY A 101 -8.97 28.46 4.24
C GLY A 101 -9.07 29.56 3.18
N LEU A 102 -9.56 29.21 1.97
CA LEU A 102 -9.78 30.17 0.89
C LEU A 102 -10.85 31.22 1.22
N ALA A 103 -11.98 30.79 1.81
CA ALA A 103 -13.04 31.70 2.22
C ALA A 103 -12.58 32.70 3.29
N LEU A 104 -11.78 32.23 4.26
CA LEU A 104 -11.18 33.09 5.28
C LEU A 104 -10.19 34.08 4.67
N LEU A 105 -9.29 33.64 3.79
CA LEU A 105 -8.36 34.53 3.09
C LEU A 105 -9.10 35.59 2.26
N GLY A 106 -10.14 35.18 1.51
CA GLY A 106 -10.96 36.11 0.74
C GLY A 106 -11.69 37.14 1.62
N ARG A 107 -12.22 36.70 2.78
CA ARG A 107 -12.85 37.60 3.75
C ARG A 107 -11.84 38.58 4.35
N ILE A 108 -10.65 38.12 4.70
CA ILE A 108 -9.57 38.95 5.24
C ILE A 108 -9.11 39.98 4.20
N ALA A 109 -8.96 39.57 2.93
CA ALA A 109 -8.61 40.49 1.85
C ALA A 109 -9.68 41.56 1.61
N ALA A 110 -10.96 41.21 1.75
CA ALA A 110 -12.07 42.13 1.50
C ALA A 110 -12.41 43.07 2.67
N ARG A 111 -12.24 42.61 3.92
CA ARG A 111 -12.71 43.33 5.11
C ARG A 111 -11.61 43.66 6.11
N GLY A 112 -10.36 43.31 5.80
CA GLY A 112 -9.28 43.26 6.78
C GLY A 112 -9.42 42.07 7.71
N GLY A 113 -8.34 41.77 8.43
CA GLY A 113 -8.30 40.69 9.40
C GLY A 113 -7.11 40.85 10.33
N THR A 114 -7.11 40.09 11.42
CA THR A 114 -5.95 40.01 12.32
C THR A 114 -4.92 39.05 11.74
N ASP A 115 -3.65 39.23 12.11
CA ASP A 115 -2.58 38.34 11.66
C ASP A 115 -2.82 36.88 12.08
N VAL A 116 -3.40 36.67 13.26
CA VAL A 116 -3.85 35.35 13.74
C VAL A 116 -4.88 34.72 12.80
N SER A 117 -5.81 35.52 12.26
CA SER A 117 -6.81 35.03 11.30
C SER A 117 -6.16 34.59 9.99
N VAL A 118 -5.14 35.32 9.51
CA VAL A 118 -4.36 34.93 8.32
C VAL A 118 -3.65 33.60 8.57
N MET A 119 -3.03 33.42 9.73
CA MET A 119 -2.31 32.20 10.07
C MET A 119 -3.22 30.99 10.18
N LEU A 120 -4.39 31.14 10.81
CA LEU A 120 -5.40 30.07 10.87
C LEU A 120 -5.89 29.71 9.47
N ALA A 121 -6.10 30.69 8.59
CA ALA A 121 -6.51 30.45 7.21
C ALA A 121 -5.41 29.71 6.42
N LEU A 122 -4.14 30.10 6.58
CA LEU A 122 -3.00 29.41 5.97
C LEU A 122 -2.81 27.99 6.51
N ALA A 123 -2.96 27.78 7.82
CA ALA A 123 -2.87 26.45 8.42
C ALA A 123 -4.00 25.51 7.93
N ALA A 124 -5.24 26.03 7.85
CA ALA A 124 -6.37 25.30 7.29
C ALA A 124 -6.15 24.95 5.80
N LEU A 125 -5.65 25.89 5.02
CA LEU A 125 -5.33 25.70 3.61
C LEU A 125 -4.22 24.67 3.41
N LEU A 126 -3.13 24.77 4.18
CA LEU A 126 -2.02 23.82 4.15
C LEU A 126 -2.49 22.41 4.52
N ALA A 127 -3.29 22.30 5.58
CA ALA A 127 -3.82 21.01 6.02
C ALA A 127 -4.76 20.40 4.98
N GLY A 128 -5.66 21.20 4.41
CA GLY A 128 -6.55 20.80 3.34
C GLY A 128 -5.81 20.33 2.09
N LEU A 129 -4.79 21.09 1.65
CA LEU A 129 -3.97 20.73 0.49
C LEU A 129 -3.19 19.42 0.72
N GLY A 130 -2.57 19.26 1.90
CA GLY A 130 -1.89 18.00 2.24
C GLY A 130 -2.83 16.81 2.20
N GLY A 131 -4.05 16.95 2.73
CA GLY A 131 -5.06 15.90 2.71
C GLY A 131 -5.59 15.60 1.30
N LEU A 132 -5.80 16.62 0.48
CA LEU A 132 -6.22 16.45 -0.92
C LEU A 132 -5.14 15.79 -1.76
N LEU A 133 -3.88 16.19 -1.61
CA LEU A 133 -2.76 15.54 -2.28
C LEU A 133 -2.65 14.07 -1.87
N ALA A 134 -2.81 13.78 -0.57
CA ALA A 134 -2.81 12.41 -0.07
C ALA A 134 -3.95 11.57 -0.68
N ALA A 135 -5.16 12.13 -0.82
CA ALA A 135 -6.32 11.44 -1.38
C ALA A 135 -6.28 11.33 -2.93
N ALA A 136 -5.79 12.36 -3.61
CA ALA A 136 -5.77 12.46 -5.08
C ALA A 136 -4.65 11.60 -5.69
N LEU A 137 -3.48 11.57 -5.04
CA LEU A 137 -2.32 10.85 -5.54
C LEU A 137 -2.17 9.44 -4.97
N TYR A 138 -3.11 9.02 -4.09
CA TYR A 138 -3.16 7.66 -3.59
C TYR A 138 -3.29 6.66 -4.75
N ARG A 139 -2.34 5.72 -4.82
CA ARG A 139 -2.44 4.56 -5.71
C ARG A 139 -2.78 3.34 -4.88
N GLU A 140 -3.83 2.61 -5.27
CA GLU A 140 -4.09 1.29 -4.72
C GLU A 140 -2.96 0.36 -5.14
N ARG A 141 -2.18 -0.15 -4.17
CA ARG A 141 -1.29 -1.28 -4.43
C ARG A 141 -2.17 -2.51 -4.63
N PRO A 142 -2.11 -3.22 -5.77
CA PRO A 142 -2.75 -4.52 -5.87
C PRO A 142 -2.14 -5.42 -4.80
N THR A 143 -2.94 -5.82 -3.82
CA THR A 143 -2.56 -6.79 -2.80
C THR A 143 -2.40 -8.15 -3.46
N SER A 144 -1.24 -8.41 -4.06
CA SER A 144 -0.81 -9.77 -4.37
C SER A 144 -0.36 -10.43 -3.06
N ARG A 145 -1.32 -10.75 -2.18
CA ARG A 145 -1.03 -11.56 -1.00
C ARG A 145 -0.63 -12.94 -1.51
N THR A 146 0.65 -13.26 -1.50
CA THR A 146 1.13 -14.61 -1.84
C THR A 146 0.31 -15.62 -1.05
N LEU A 147 -0.34 -16.54 -1.77
CA LEU A 147 -1.14 -17.58 -1.16
C LEU A 147 -0.19 -18.54 -0.43
N GLY A 148 -0.37 -18.69 0.87
CA GLY A 148 0.47 -19.54 1.71
C GLY A 148 -0.21 -20.85 2.09
N LEU A 149 0.34 -21.48 3.13
CA LEU A 149 -0.14 -22.73 3.71
C LEU A 149 -1.59 -22.62 4.23
N GLU A 150 -2.08 -21.42 4.54
CA GLU A 150 -3.44 -21.20 5.00
C GLU A 150 -4.51 -21.72 4.02
N VAL A 151 -4.21 -21.70 2.72
CA VAL A 151 -5.12 -22.19 1.67
C VAL A 151 -5.33 -23.70 1.78
N ARG A 152 -4.36 -24.43 2.33
CA ARG A 152 -4.43 -25.87 2.54
C ARG A 152 -5.58 -26.29 3.47
N PHE A 153 -5.79 -25.49 4.52
CA PHE A 153 -6.77 -25.75 5.57
C PHE A 153 -8.09 -25.01 5.33
N ALA A 154 -8.17 -24.20 4.27
CA ALA A 154 -9.39 -23.52 3.88
C ALA A 154 -10.42 -24.51 3.32
N ARG A 155 -11.70 -24.12 3.32
CA ARG A 155 -12.73 -24.83 2.56
C ARG A 155 -12.41 -24.67 1.07
N VAL A 156 -12.07 -25.78 0.41
CA VAL A 156 -11.73 -25.82 -1.01
C VAL A 156 -12.90 -26.31 -1.84
N GLN A 157 -13.02 -25.78 -3.05
CA GLN A 157 -13.93 -26.30 -4.07
C GLN A 157 -13.16 -27.23 -5.02
N LEU A 158 -13.78 -28.35 -5.39
CA LEU A 158 -13.35 -29.11 -6.57
C LEU A 158 -14.10 -28.54 -7.77
N PRO A 159 -13.41 -27.99 -8.78
CA PRO A 159 -14.10 -27.48 -9.95
C PRO A 159 -14.71 -28.64 -10.74
N GLU A 160 -15.89 -28.39 -11.32
CA GLU A 160 -16.58 -29.36 -12.19
C GLU A 160 -15.78 -29.65 -13.46
N TRP A 161 -15.16 -28.59 -14.02
CA TRP A 161 -14.25 -28.66 -15.15
C TRP A 161 -12.81 -28.40 -14.69
N PRO A 162 -11.81 -29.14 -15.20
CA PRO A 162 -10.44 -28.99 -14.74
C PRO A 162 -9.83 -27.67 -15.23
N ASP A 163 -9.46 -26.78 -14.30
CA ASP A 163 -8.68 -25.56 -14.60
C ASP A 163 -7.20 -25.88 -14.91
N LEU A 164 -6.75 -27.08 -14.53
CA LEU A 164 -5.38 -27.56 -14.68
C LEU A 164 -5.39 -28.90 -15.39
N SER A 165 -4.44 -29.11 -16.30
CA SER A 165 -4.14 -30.43 -16.85
C SER A 165 -2.78 -30.91 -16.33
N VAL A 166 -2.64 -32.23 -16.21
CA VAL A 166 -1.39 -32.86 -15.78
C VAL A 166 -0.97 -33.92 -16.77
N THR A 167 0.31 -33.90 -17.13
CA THR A 167 0.95 -34.89 -17.99
C THR A 167 2.16 -35.47 -17.26
N LEU A 168 2.26 -36.79 -17.19
CA LEU A 168 3.43 -37.46 -16.62
C LEU A 168 4.62 -37.38 -17.58
N THR A 169 5.80 -37.14 -17.04
CA THR A 169 7.07 -37.11 -17.76
C THR A 169 8.09 -38.00 -17.05
N GLU A 170 9.20 -38.30 -17.70
CA GLU A 170 10.26 -39.14 -17.10
C GLU A 170 10.84 -38.58 -15.79
N ARG A 171 10.75 -37.26 -15.58
CA ARG A 171 11.31 -36.58 -14.40
C ARG A 171 10.26 -36.22 -13.35
N GLY A 172 8.97 -36.36 -13.65
CA GLY A 172 7.89 -35.98 -12.74
C GLY A 172 6.56 -35.72 -13.45
N ALA A 173 5.87 -34.64 -13.08
CA ALA A 173 4.64 -34.20 -13.73
C ALA A 173 4.74 -32.78 -14.25
N ARG A 174 4.24 -32.58 -15.47
CA ARG A 174 4.03 -31.27 -16.07
C ARG A 174 2.59 -30.84 -15.82
N LEU A 175 2.42 -29.71 -15.15
CA LEU A 175 1.13 -29.11 -14.84
C LEU A 175 0.91 -27.92 -15.80
N VAL A 176 -0.22 -27.85 -16.49
CA VAL A 176 -0.53 -26.75 -17.42
C VAL A 176 -1.83 -26.07 -17.01
N ASN A 177 -1.85 -24.74 -17.06
CA ASN A 177 -3.09 -23.98 -16.90
C ASN A 177 -3.92 -24.03 -18.19
N VAL A 178 -5.10 -24.66 -18.11
CA VAL A 178 -6.05 -24.79 -19.22
C VAL A 178 -7.33 -23.98 -18.98
N SER A 179 -7.38 -23.16 -17.93
CA SER A 179 -8.49 -22.26 -17.65
C SER A 179 -8.45 -20.99 -18.49
N ASP A 180 -9.57 -20.23 -18.49
CA ASP A 180 -9.71 -18.97 -19.21
C ASP A 180 -8.94 -17.79 -18.58
N GLY A 181 -8.20 -18.01 -17.48
CA GLY A 181 -7.52 -16.94 -16.76
C GLY A 181 -6.28 -17.37 -15.96
N PRO A 182 -5.54 -16.42 -15.39
CA PRO A 182 -4.38 -16.74 -14.58
C PRO A 182 -4.79 -17.43 -13.28
N LEU A 183 -4.02 -18.45 -12.88
CA LEU A 183 -4.22 -19.18 -11.62
C LEU A 183 -3.14 -18.79 -10.63
N ARG A 184 -3.54 -18.40 -9.42
CA ARG A 184 -2.60 -18.08 -8.34
C ARG A 184 -2.36 -19.36 -7.54
N LEU A 185 -1.13 -19.86 -7.55
CA LEU A 185 -0.75 -21.12 -6.95
C LEU A 185 -0.35 -20.91 -5.49
N ALA A 186 -0.89 -21.72 -4.58
CA ALA A 186 -0.56 -21.70 -3.15
C ALA A 186 0.52 -22.74 -2.81
N GLY A 187 0.42 -23.93 -3.39
CA GLY A 187 1.32 -25.04 -3.14
C GLY A 187 0.76 -26.36 -3.67
N TRP A 188 1.56 -27.42 -3.56
CA TRP A 188 1.18 -28.75 -4.01
C TRP A 188 1.74 -29.85 -3.10
N SER A 189 1.15 -31.05 -3.20
CA SER A 189 1.59 -32.26 -2.49
C SER A 189 1.40 -33.48 -3.39
N PRO A 190 2.33 -34.46 -3.38
CA PRO A 190 2.06 -35.79 -3.92
C PRO A 190 0.89 -36.45 -3.19
N SER A 191 0.15 -37.33 -3.87
CA SER A 191 -0.86 -38.17 -3.22
C SER A 191 -0.16 -39.18 -2.30
N GLY A 192 -0.75 -39.41 -1.12
CA GLY A 192 -0.15 -40.29 -0.10
C GLY A 192 0.94 -39.65 0.76
N MET A 193 1.34 -38.41 0.48
CA MET A 193 2.28 -37.65 1.33
C MET A 193 1.63 -36.41 1.92
N ASN A 194 2.06 -36.05 3.13
CA ASN A 194 1.74 -34.78 3.75
C ASN A 194 2.88 -33.78 3.50
N ALA A 195 2.99 -33.29 2.27
CA ALA A 195 3.98 -32.29 1.90
C ALA A 195 3.31 -30.96 1.54
N TRP A 196 4.06 -29.86 1.67
CA TRP A 196 3.65 -28.56 1.13
C TRP A 196 4.79 -27.99 0.32
N LEU A 197 4.75 -28.26 -0.98
CA LEU A 197 5.80 -27.90 -1.91
C LEU A 197 5.39 -26.69 -2.73
N ARG A 198 6.37 -25.85 -3.03
CA ARG A 198 6.17 -24.70 -3.90
C ARG A 198 6.19 -25.16 -5.36
N VAL A 199 5.27 -24.65 -6.16
CA VAL A 199 5.26 -24.92 -7.60
C VAL A 199 6.41 -24.17 -8.26
N ARG A 200 7.06 -24.79 -9.25
CA ARG A 200 8.23 -24.25 -9.94
C ARG A 200 8.08 -24.38 -11.45
N THR A 201 8.80 -23.56 -12.20
CA THR A 201 9.01 -23.78 -13.63
C THR A 201 9.85 -25.03 -13.86
N GLU A 202 9.95 -25.48 -15.11
CA GLU A 202 10.90 -26.54 -15.51
C GLU A 202 12.36 -26.17 -15.17
N GLY A 203 12.71 -24.88 -15.21
CA GLY A 203 14.03 -24.37 -14.78
C GLY A 203 14.20 -24.25 -13.27
N GLY A 204 13.23 -24.68 -12.46
CA GLY A 204 13.30 -24.67 -10.99
C GLY A 204 12.97 -23.34 -10.33
N THR A 205 12.62 -22.30 -11.08
CA THR A 205 12.24 -20.99 -10.51
C THR A 205 10.85 -21.06 -9.86
N PRO A 206 10.66 -20.53 -8.64
CA PRO A 206 9.34 -20.57 -7.98
C PRO A 206 8.27 -19.80 -8.74
N LEU A 207 7.08 -20.38 -8.87
CA LEU A 207 5.89 -19.77 -9.48
C LEU A 207 4.81 -19.54 -8.42
N ASN A 208 4.30 -18.30 -8.35
CA ASN A 208 3.12 -17.96 -7.56
C ASN A 208 1.87 -17.76 -8.42
N THR A 209 2.06 -17.54 -9.73
CA THR A 209 0.98 -17.36 -10.70
C THR A 209 1.34 -18.18 -11.93
N LEU A 210 0.40 -18.99 -12.40
CA LEU A 210 0.47 -19.75 -13.63
C LEU A 210 -0.43 -19.07 -14.66
N GLN A 211 0.19 -18.48 -15.69
CA GLN A 211 -0.55 -17.84 -16.79
C GLN A 211 -1.27 -18.90 -17.63
N VAL A 212 -2.28 -18.48 -18.41
CA VAL A 212 -3.00 -19.38 -19.33
C VAL A 212 -2.00 -20.02 -20.31
N GLY A 213 -2.07 -21.34 -20.48
CA GLY A 213 -1.15 -22.13 -21.31
C GLY A 213 0.26 -22.30 -20.75
N GLN A 214 0.61 -21.65 -19.63
CA GLN A 214 1.93 -21.80 -19.02
C GLN A 214 2.04 -23.16 -18.30
N SER A 215 3.20 -23.79 -18.42
CA SER A 215 3.53 -25.03 -17.73
C SER A 215 4.37 -24.81 -16.47
N ALA A 216 4.12 -25.65 -15.48
CA ALA A 216 4.92 -25.82 -14.27
C ALA A 216 5.38 -27.27 -14.16
N PHE A 217 6.45 -27.49 -13.40
CA PHE A 217 7.02 -28.80 -13.18
C PHE A 217 6.92 -29.21 -11.71
N LEU A 218 6.43 -30.42 -11.48
CA LEU A 218 6.30 -31.05 -10.18
C LEU A 218 7.25 -32.25 -10.14
N PRO A 219 8.36 -32.19 -9.37
CA PRO A 219 9.27 -33.32 -9.24
C PRO A 219 8.57 -34.46 -8.50
N LEU A 220 8.42 -35.60 -9.16
CA LEU A 220 7.81 -36.80 -8.60
C LEU A 220 8.78 -37.97 -8.74
N ASN A 221 8.61 -38.99 -7.90
CA ASN A 221 9.32 -40.26 -8.04
C ASN A 221 8.36 -41.35 -8.54
N ASP A 222 8.92 -42.49 -8.95
CA ASP A 222 8.19 -43.59 -9.60
C ASP A 222 7.17 -44.30 -8.71
N ARG A 223 7.14 -43.97 -7.41
CA ARG A 223 6.22 -44.52 -6.42
C ARG A 223 5.03 -43.61 -6.12
N MET A 224 5.07 -42.35 -6.56
CA MET A 224 3.97 -41.40 -6.32
C MET A 224 2.81 -41.67 -7.29
N GLY A 225 1.60 -41.79 -6.73
CA GLY A 225 0.37 -42.15 -7.47
C GLY A 225 -0.59 -40.98 -7.67
N GLY A 226 -0.12 -39.74 -7.66
CA GLY A 226 -1.00 -38.58 -7.78
C GLY A 226 -0.42 -37.28 -7.27
N VAL A 227 -1.16 -36.20 -7.53
CA VAL A 227 -0.86 -34.83 -7.08
C VAL A 227 -2.11 -34.12 -6.58
N ARG A 228 -1.87 -33.17 -5.68
CA ARG A 228 -2.84 -32.24 -5.12
C ARG A 228 -2.27 -30.84 -5.28
N VAL A 229 -2.99 -29.94 -5.95
CA VAL A 229 -2.54 -28.56 -6.18
C VAL A 229 -3.60 -27.61 -5.66
N TRP A 230 -3.22 -26.72 -4.74
CA TRP A 230 -4.08 -25.69 -4.19
C TRP A 230 -3.84 -24.38 -4.91
N TYR A 231 -4.91 -23.73 -5.34
CA TYR A 231 -4.84 -22.49 -6.10
C TYR A 231 -6.09 -21.63 -5.91
N VAL A 232 -6.02 -20.38 -6.37
CA VAL A 232 -7.14 -19.44 -6.44
C VAL A 232 -7.18 -18.86 -7.86
N PRO A 233 -8.32 -18.93 -8.57
CA PRO A 233 -8.49 -18.24 -9.84
C PRO A 233 -8.22 -16.73 -9.72
N GLY A 234 -7.68 -16.09 -10.76
CA GLY A 234 -7.24 -14.68 -10.73
C GLY A 234 -8.29 -13.60 -10.45
N HIS A 235 -9.55 -13.97 -10.19
CA HIS A 235 -10.64 -13.05 -9.87
C HIS A 235 -10.57 -12.60 -8.40
N ARG A 236 -10.85 -11.31 -8.14
CA ARG A 236 -10.67 -10.63 -6.82
C ARG A 236 -11.40 -11.30 -5.63
N GLN A 237 -12.34 -12.22 -5.86
CA GLN A 237 -13.11 -12.90 -4.81
C GLN A 237 -13.22 -14.42 -5.03
N ALA A 238 -12.33 -15.02 -5.82
CA ALA A 238 -12.43 -16.45 -6.09
C ALA A 238 -12.14 -17.29 -4.84
N GLN A 239 -12.95 -18.32 -4.61
CA GLN A 239 -12.72 -19.28 -3.52
C GLN A 239 -11.51 -20.16 -3.83
N PRO A 240 -10.78 -20.62 -2.80
CA PRO A 240 -9.76 -21.66 -2.95
C PRO A 240 -10.27 -22.90 -3.68
N ARG A 241 -9.48 -23.38 -4.64
CA ARG A 241 -9.75 -24.61 -5.39
C ARG A 241 -8.65 -25.63 -5.17
N LEU A 242 -9.03 -26.89 -5.27
CA LEU A 242 -8.14 -28.04 -5.18
C LEU A 242 -8.21 -28.84 -6.48
N PHE A 243 -7.10 -28.91 -7.21
CA PHE A 243 -6.93 -29.84 -8.30
C PHE A 243 -6.39 -31.17 -7.76
N ARG A 244 -7.00 -32.27 -8.19
CA ARG A 244 -6.64 -33.63 -7.81
C ARG A 244 -6.46 -34.45 -9.07
N ALA A 245 -5.31 -35.09 -9.18
CA ALA A 245 -5.08 -36.13 -10.17
C ALA A 245 -4.46 -37.32 -9.46
N ASP A 246 -5.00 -38.51 -9.65
CA ASP A 246 -4.48 -39.76 -9.12
C ASP A 246 -4.22 -40.72 -10.29
N TRP A 247 -3.20 -41.56 -10.16
CA TRP A 247 -2.83 -42.58 -11.12
C TRP A 247 -2.16 -43.75 -10.41
N THR A 248 -2.05 -44.89 -11.09
CA THR A 248 -1.28 -46.03 -10.59
C THR A 248 0.21 -45.79 -10.88
N PRO A 249 1.10 -45.80 -9.87
CA PRO A 249 2.53 -45.67 -10.11
C PRO A 249 3.05 -46.85 -10.93
N GLN A 250 4.00 -46.61 -11.84
CA GLN A 250 4.57 -47.66 -12.68
C GLN A 250 5.23 -48.77 -11.85
N ALA A 251 5.82 -48.43 -10.70
CA ALA A 251 6.41 -49.40 -9.77
C ALA A 251 5.41 -50.46 -9.25
N TYR A 252 4.10 -50.22 -9.37
CA TYR A 252 3.03 -51.13 -8.97
C TYR A 252 2.15 -51.59 -10.15
N ALA A 253 2.58 -51.33 -11.40
CA ALA A 253 1.82 -51.72 -12.58
C ALA A 253 1.62 -53.24 -12.67
N ASP A 254 2.61 -54.02 -12.22
CA ASP A 254 2.59 -55.50 -12.24
C ASP A 254 1.77 -56.11 -11.10
N GLN A 255 1.36 -55.33 -10.10
CA GLN A 255 0.56 -55.78 -8.96
C GLN A 255 -0.96 -55.54 -9.14
N ARG A 256 -1.39 -55.29 -10.37
CA ARG A 256 -2.81 -55.13 -10.70
C ARG A 256 -3.56 -56.45 -10.48
N VAL A 257 -4.20 -56.59 -9.32
CA VAL A 257 -5.36 -57.46 -9.17
C VAL A 257 -6.55 -56.68 -9.72
N LEU A 258 -7.05 -57.10 -10.89
CA LEU A 258 -8.36 -56.68 -11.38
C LEU A 258 -9.41 -57.25 -10.41
N ASN A 259 -10.18 -56.36 -9.77
CA ASN A 259 -11.50 -56.70 -9.24
C ASN A 259 -12.54 -56.20 -10.23
#